data_AF-A0A0F9AAJ7-F1
#
_entry.id   AF-A0A0F9AAJ7-F1
#
_cell.length_a   1.000
_cell.length_b   1.000
_cell.length_c   1.000
_cell.angle_alpha   90.00
_cell.angle_beta   90.00
_cell.angle_gamma   90.00
#
_symmetry.space_group_name_H-M   'P 1'
#
loop_
_entity.id
_entity.type
_entity.pdbx_description
1 polymer ?
#
loop_
_entity_poly.entity_id
_entity_poly.type
_entity_poly.pdbx_seq_one_letter_code
_entity_poly.pdbx_strand_id
1 'polypeptide(L)'
;MERRTLGYILLGTGAAAVLTGAAFLLRSRNNQLGLGRGPIETEYSKGMTLKHYRSKMSIQERIGILQDLTAKSLQDPAMRKLALQITHHCRPRDSACEARAIYNWQKKNLRYTGDIGPHKIGGRNGPVEGVDLFQTAGRTTEFGGGDCDDFSIHGCTMAGFNGLTCR
;
A
#
# COMPACT_ATOMS: atom_id res chain seq x y z
N MET A 1 28.17 9.87 60.65
CA MET A 1 26.95 10.38 59.98
C MET A 1 26.86 9.69 58.63
N GLU A 2 25.94 8.73 58.50
CA GLU A 2 25.68 7.95 57.30
C GLU A 2 25.11 8.80 56.16
N ARG A 3 25.56 8.57 54.93
CA ARG A 3 24.72 8.71 53.73
C ARG A 3 25.01 7.57 52.77
N ARG A 4 24.11 6.58 52.79
CA ARG A 4 24.00 5.49 51.82
C ARG A 4 23.08 5.89 50.66
N THR A 5 23.43 5.38 49.47
CA THR A 5 22.53 4.87 48.41
C THR A 5 21.41 5.75 47.86
N LEU A 6 21.64 6.36 46.69
CA LEU A 6 20.58 6.68 45.71
C LEU A 6 21.23 6.89 44.34
N GLY A 7 21.45 5.80 43.59
CA GLY A 7 22.17 5.88 42.30
C GLY A 7 21.84 4.82 41.25
N TYR A 8 20.91 3.90 41.48
CA TYR A 8 20.70 2.75 40.57
C TYR A 8 19.22 2.43 40.25
N ILE A 9 18.32 3.42 40.29
CA ILE A 9 16.92 3.22 39.89
C ILE A 9 16.53 4.23 38.81
N LEU A 10 17.27 4.29 37.69
CA LEU A 10 16.84 5.04 36.50
C LEU A 10 17.26 4.39 35.17
N LEU A 11 18.09 3.34 35.18
CA LEU A 11 18.52 2.62 33.98
C LEU A 11 17.65 1.41 33.60
N GLY A 12 16.83 0.90 34.53
CA GLY A 12 16.02 -0.31 34.31
C GLY A 12 14.72 -0.07 33.52
N THR A 13 14.14 1.12 33.58
CA THR A 13 12.83 1.42 32.97
C THR A 13 12.92 1.73 31.48
N GLY A 14 14.01 2.37 31.03
CA GLY A 14 14.22 2.69 29.61
C GLY A 14 14.44 1.44 28.74
N ALA A 15 15.25 0.49 29.21
CA ALA A 15 15.52 -0.73 28.45
C ALA A 15 14.28 -1.66 28.37
N ALA A 16 13.51 -1.75 29.46
CA ALA A 16 12.28 -2.54 29.47
C ALA A 16 11.21 -1.99 28.52
N ALA A 17 11.08 -0.65 28.41
CA ALA A 17 10.13 0.00 27.50
C ALA A 17 10.52 -0.17 26.02
N VAL A 18 11.81 -0.12 25.69
CA VAL A 18 12.29 -0.37 24.32
C VAL A 18 12.12 -1.84 23.91
N LEU A 19 12.37 -2.78 24.83
CA LEU A 19 12.20 -4.21 24.55
C LEU A 19 10.72 -4.62 24.47
N THR A 20 9.85 -4.09 25.31
CA THR A 20 8.40 -4.33 25.20
C THR A 20 7.79 -3.65 23.97
N GLY A 21 8.24 -2.44 23.62
CA GLY A 21 7.84 -1.76 22.38
C GLY A 21 8.29 -2.52 21.12
N ALA A 22 9.54 -3.01 21.09
CA ALA A 22 10.05 -3.84 20.01
C ALA A 22 9.33 -5.19 19.93
N ALA A 23 9.04 -5.84 21.06
CA ALA A 23 8.27 -7.07 21.11
C ALA A 23 6.81 -6.87 20.68
N PHE A 24 6.19 -5.71 20.99
CA PHE A 24 4.84 -5.39 20.54
C PHE A 24 4.81 -5.04 19.04
N LEU A 25 5.81 -4.34 18.51
CA LEU A 25 5.98 -4.10 17.06
C LEU A 25 6.27 -5.40 16.30
N LEU A 26 7.09 -6.29 16.85
CA LEU A 26 7.38 -7.61 16.28
C LEU A 26 6.17 -8.54 16.40
N ARG A 27 5.39 -8.47 17.49
CA ARG A 27 4.15 -9.24 17.66
C ARG A 27 3.00 -8.68 16.84
N SER A 28 2.96 -7.37 16.59
CA SER A 28 2.04 -6.74 15.64
C SER A 28 2.40 -7.14 14.20
N ARG A 29 3.69 -7.20 13.84
CA ARG A 29 4.16 -7.78 12.57
C ARG A 29 3.85 -9.28 12.48
N ASN A 30 4.04 -10.07 13.54
CA ASN A 30 3.79 -11.52 13.51
C ASN A 30 2.29 -11.87 13.55
N ASN A 31 1.44 -11.11 14.23
CA ASN A 31 -0.01 -11.31 14.17
C ASN A 31 -0.61 -10.89 12.82
N GLN A 32 0.11 -10.10 12.00
CA GLN A 32 -0.23 -9.87 10.60
C GLN A 32 0.23 -11.01 9.66
N LEU A 33 1.13 -11.90 10.09
CA LEU A 33 1.68 -12.99 9.27
C LEU A 33 0.86 -14.30 9.37
N GLY A 34 -0.21 -14.34 10.15
CA GLY A 34 -1.02 -15.54 10.40
C GLY A 34 -2.25 -15.74 9.49
N LEU A 35 -2.53 -14.80 8.58
CA LEU A 35 -3.58 -14.94 7.56
C LEU A 35 -2.94 -14.56 6.23
N GLY A 36 -3.01 -15.43 5.22
CA GLY A 36 -2.34 -15.29 3.92
C GLY A 36 -2.76 -14.05 3.12
N ARG A 37 -2.38 -12.87 3.58
CA ARG A 37 -2.67 -11.53 3.02
C ARG A 37 -1.62 -11.06 2.01
N GLY A 38 -0.55 -11.83 1.82
CA GLY A 38 0.49 -11.50 0.85
C GLY A 38 0.09 -11.93 -0.57
N PRO A 39 0.65 -11.28 -1.60
CA PRO A 39 0.49 -11.75 -2.96
C PRO A 39 1.04 -13.17 -3.10
N ILE A 40 0.32 -14.02 -3.82
CA ILE A 40 0.76 -15.33 -4.27
C ILE A 40 1.64 -15.09 -5.51
N GLU A 41 2.87 -15.61 -5.47
CA GLU A 41 3.74 -15.62 -6.64
C GLU A 41 3.49 -16.90 -7.41
N THR A 42 3.20 -16.81 -8.70
CA THR A 42 3.04 -17.97 -9.58
C THR A 42 3.92 -17.79 -10.81
N GLU A 43 4.75 -18.80 -11.09
CA GLU A 43 5.55 -18.84 -12.31
C GLU A 43 4.66 -19.19 -13.51
N TYR A 44 4.70 -18.32 -14.51
CA TYR A 44 4.14 -18.47 -15.83
C TYR A 44 5.19 -18.94 -16.82
N SER A 45 4.70 -19.62 -17.86
CA SER A 45 5.46 -20.10 -19.02
C SER A 45 6.63 -19.19 -19.39
N LYS A 46 7.83 -19.78 -19.51
CA LYS A 46 9.10 -19.11 -19.85
C LYS A 46 9.66 -18.18 -18.75
N GLY A 47 9.41 -18.49 -17.48
CA GLY A 47 10.08 -17.82 -16.34
C GLY A 47 9.51 -16.46 -15.96
N MET A 48 8.31 -16.09 -16.44
CA MET A 48 7.62 -14.88 -15.98
C MET A 48 6.91 -15.16 -14.66
N THR A 49 7.19 -14.42 -13.59
CA THR A 49 6.44 -14.57 -12.33
C THR A 49 5.33 -13.53 -12.26
N LEU A 50 4.09 -13.98 -12.05
CA LEU A 50 2.96 -13.11 -11.74
C LEU A 50 2.74 -13.09 -10.23
N LYS A 51 2.70 -11.90 -9.64
CA LYS A 51 2.25 -11.69 -8.27
C LYS A 51 0.77 -11.35 -8.29
N HIS A 52 -0.04 -12.13 -7.60
CA HIS A 52 -1.49 -11.99 -7.65
C HIS A 52 -2.18 -12.33 -6.35
N TYR A 53 -3.46 -12.03 -6.25
CA TYR A 53 -4.28 -12.37 -5.09
C TYR A 53 -5.46 -13.25 -5.49
N ARG A 54 -5.94 -14.06 -4.55
CA ARG A 54 -7.08 -14.96 -4.77
C ARG A 54 -8.33 -14.12 -5.03
N SER A 55 -9.11 -14.45 -6.07
CA SER A 55 -10.40 -13.76 -6.32
C SER A 55 -11.40 -13.87 -5.16
N LYS A 56 -11.38 -14.98 -4.42
CA LYS A 56 -12.26 -15.23 -3.26
C LYS A 56 -11.70 -14.64 -1.97
N MET A 57 -11.59 -13.31 -1.92
CA MET A 57 -11.26 -12.56 -0.70
C MET A 57 -12.50 -11.86 -0.14
N SER A 58 -12.57 -11.73 1.18
CA SER A 58 -13.55 -10.87 1.84
C SER A 58 -13.30 -9.40 1.50
N ILE A 59 -14.34 -8.57 1.63
CA ILE A 59 -14.25 -7.12 1.43
C ILE A 59 -13.19 -6.52 2.37
N GLN A 60 -13.12 -6.99 3.61
CA GLN A 60 -12.17 -6.51 4.61
C GLN A 60 -10.71 -6.83 4.24
N GLU A 61 -10.47 -8.01 3.65
CA GLU A 61 -9.13 -8.35 3.15
C GLU A 61 -8.73 -7.46 1.98
N ARG A 62 -9.64 -7.21 1.04
CA ARG A 62 -9.39 -6.29 -0.10
C ARG A 62 -9.06 -4.88 0.40
N ILE A 63 -9.89 -4.32 1.29
CA ILE A 63 -9.65 -2.99 1.88
C ILE A 63 -8.27 -2.95 2.57
N GLY A 64 -7.90 -3.99 3.32
CA GLY A 64 -6.59 -4.07 3.95
C GLY A 64 -5.43 -4.02 2.94
N ILE A 65 -5.56 -4.72 1.81
CA ILE A 65 -4.57 -4.68 0.72
C ILE A 65 -4.47 -3.28 0.12
N LEU A 66 -5.61 -2.62 -0.16
CA LEU A 66 -5.63 -1.24 -0.68
C LEU A 66 -4.93 -0.26 0.26
N GLN A 67 -5.21 -0.37 1.56
CA GLN A 67 -4.60 0.47 2.59
C GLN A 67 -3.09 0.23 2.69
N ASP A 68 -2.65 -1.03 2.67
CA ASP A 68 -1.22 -1.38 2.71
C ASP A 68 -0.47 -0.87 1.48
N LEU A 69 -1.06 -1.01 0.28
CA LEU A 69 -0.44 -0.53 -0.96
C LEU A 69 -0.44 0.99 -1.06
N THR A 70 -1.47 1.66 -0.54
CA THR A 70 -1.48 3.12 -0.40
C THR A 70 -0.39 3.58 0.55
N ALA A 71 -0.26 2.95 1.73
CA ALA A 71 0.77 3.26 2.70
C ALA A 71 2.19 3.07 2.14
N LYS A 72 2.42 1.99 1.38
CA LYS A 72 3.68 1.76 0.65
C LYS A 72 3.92 2.86 -0.40
N SER A 73 2.88 3.22 -1.16
CA SER A 73 2.98 4.22 -2.23
C SER A 73 3.25 5.63 -1.69
N LEU A 74 2.78 5.94 -0.47
CA LEU A 74 3.10 7.20 0.23
C LEU A 74 4.59 7.32 0.63
N GLN A 75 5.35 6.23 0.61
CA GLN A 75 6.79 6.25 0.85
C GLN A 75 7.60 6.52 -0.43
N ASP A 76 6.95 6.58 -1.61
CA ASP A 76 7.62 6.81 -2.89
C ASP A 76 7.85 8.31 -3.18
N PRO A 77 9.11 8.78 -3.23
CA PRO A 77 9.41 10.19 -3.49
C PRO A 77 9.06 10.63 -4.93
N ALA A 78 9.06 9.71 -5.90
CA ALA A 78 8.65 10.03 -7.27
C ALA A 78 7.15 10.34 -7.33
N MET A 79 6.35 9.57 -6.60
CA MET A 79 4.91 9.82 -6.48
C MET A 79 4.63 11.13 -5.75
N ARG A 80 5.38 11.45 -4.69
CA ARG A 80 5.28 12.76 -4.03
C ARG A 80 5.54 13.91 -4.99
N LYS A 81 6.63 13.82 -5.76
CA LYS A 81 7.00 14.84 -6.73
C LYS A 81 5.90 15.04 -7.77
N LEU A 82 5.38 13.93 -8.33
CA LEU A 82 4.30 13.96 -9.30
C LEU A 82 3.03 14.60 -8.72
N ALA A 83 2.62 14.21 -7.50
CA ALA A 83 1.45 14.76 -6.83
C ALA A 83 1.52 16.29 -6.70
N LEU A 84 2.65 16.81 -6.24
CA LEU A 84 2.87 18.25 -6.06
C LEU A 84 2.99 18.99 -7.40
N GLN A 85 3.51 18.36 -8.44
CA GLN A 85 3.54 18.93 -9.79
C GLN A 85 2.13 19.05 -10.38
N ILE A 86 1.26 18.08 -10.14
CA ILE A 86 -0.14 18.11 -10.61
C ILE A 86 -0.90 19.28 -9.97
N THR A 87 -0.68 19.50 -8.67
CA THR A 87 -1.44 20.46 -7.87
C THR A 87 -0.76 21.83 -7.71
N HIS A 88 0.41 22.06 -8.31
CA HIS A 88 1.21 23.29 -8.10
C HIS A 88 0.47 24.62 -8.39
N HIS A 89 -0.57 24.57 -9.22
CA HIS A 89 -1.38 25.74 -9.61
C HIS A 89 -2.55 25.99 -8.65
N CYS A 90 -2.85 25.04 -7.77
CA CYS A 90 -3.89 25.20 -6.76
C CYS A 90 -3.40 26.12 -5.64
N ARG A 91 -4.34 26.87 -5.06
CA ARG A 91 -4.05 27.62 -3.83
C ARG A 91 -3.70 26.63 -2.72
N PRO A 92 -2.77 26.98 -1.80
CA PRO A 92 -2.44 26.11 -0.69
C PRO A 92 -3.70 25.70 0.10
N ARG A 93 -3.92 24.39 0.26
CA ARG A 93 -5.06 23.81 0.98
C ARG A 93 -6.42 24.04 0.31
N ASP A 94 -6.45 24.29 -0.99
CA ASP A 94 -7.69 24.24 -1.78
C ASP A 94 -7.99 22.78 -2.16
N SER A 95 -8.62 22.07 -1.23
CA SER A 95 -8.90 20.63 -1.39
C SER A 95 -9.76 20.34 -2.62
N ALA A 96 -10.62 21.27 -3.05
CA ALA A 96 -11.46 21.07 -4.22
C ALA A 96 -10.65 21.20 -5.52
N CYS A 97 -9.75 22.18 -5.60
CA CYS A 97 -8.81 22.32 -6.72
C CYS A 97 -7.88 21.10 -6.80
N GLU A 98 -7.26 20.72 -5.67
CA GLU A 98 -6.29 19.62 -5.60
C GLU A 98 -6.92 18.29 -6.03
N ALA A 99 -8.09 17.94 -5.48
CA ALA A 99 -8.79 16.72 -5.84
C ALA A 99 -9.19 16.69 -7.33
N ARG A 100 -9.66 17.84 -7.87
CA ARG A 100 -10.02 17.96 -9.28
C ARG A 100 -8.80 17.82 -10.19
N ALA A 101 -7.68 18.43 -9.84
CA ALA A 101 -6.44 18.33 -10.60
C ALA A 101 -5.93 16.88 -10.65
N ILE A 102 -5.95 16.18 -9.51
CA ILE A 102 -5.58 14.76 -9.41
C ILE A 102 -6.50 13.91 -10.31
N TYR A 103 -7.81 14.06 -10.18
CA TYR A 103 -8.77 13.29 -11.00
C TYR A 103 -8.58 13.54 -12.50
N ASN A 104 -8.44 14.80 -12.90
CA ASN A 104 -8.23 15.16 -14.31
C ASN A 104 -6.92 14.59 -14.85
N TRP A 105 -5.87 14.59 -14.03
CA TRP A 105 -4.61 13.95 -14.41
C TRP A 105 -4.76 12.44 -14.56
N GLN A 106 -5.40 11.74 -13.61
CA GLN A 106 -5.63 10.30 -13.71
C GLN A 106 -6.43 9.96 -14.98
N LYS A 107 -7.53 10.66 -15.23
CA LYS A 107 -8.38 10.46 -16.41
C LYS A 107 -7.61 10.66 -17.72
N LYS A 108 -6.67 11.61 -17.76
CA LYS A 108 -5.88 11.91 -18.95
C LYS A 108 -4.73 10.92 -19.18
N ASN A 109 -4.11 10.41 -18.11
CA ASN A 109 -2.83 9.69 -18.20
C ASN A 109 -2.93 8.19 -17.89
N LEU A 110 -4.02 7.72 -17.28
CA LEU A 110 -4.20 6.33 -16.90
C LEU A 110 -5.37 5.70 -17.67
N ARG A 111 -5.13 4.54 -18.27
CA ARG A 111 -6.13 3.73 -18.94
C ARG A 111 -6.84 2.82 -17.93
N TYR A 112 -8.16 2.80 -17.95
CA TYR A 112 -8.92 1.77 -17.23
C TYR A 112 -8.78 0.43 -17.96
N THR A 113 -8.27 -0.59 -17.28
CA THR A 113 -8.03 -1.91 -17.89
C THR A 113 -9.04 -2.97 -17.50
N GLY A 114 -9.81 -2.74 -16.42
CA GLY A 114 -10.69 -3.74 -15.83
C GLY A 114 -9.93 -4.94 -15.25
N ASP A 115 -10.65 -5.78 -14.51
CA ASP A 115 -10.09 -6.98 -13.90
C ASP A 115 -9.58 -7.96 -14.96
N ILE A 116 -8.48 -8.66 -14.66
CA ILE A 116 -8.03 -9.74 -15.53
C ILE A 116 -9.04 -10.89 -15.44
N GLY A 117 -9.58 -11.27 -16.60
CA GLY A 117 -10.49 -12.41 -16.72
C GLY A 117 -9.84 -13.73 -16.23
N PRO A 118 -10.66 -14.76 -15.94
CA PRO A 118 -10.16 -16.02 -15.41
C PRO A 118 -9.05 -16.62 -16.27
N HIS A 119 -7.98 -17.09 -15.65
CA HIS A 119 -6.83 -17.65 -16.36
C HIS A 119 -6.25 -18.87 -15.64
N LYS A 120 -5.45 -19.67 -16.36
CA LYS A 120 -4.88 -20.93 -15.85
C LYS A 120 -3.70 -20.67 -14.92
N ILE A 121 -3.82 -21.06 -13.66
CA ILE A 121 -2.79 -20.93 -12.63
C ILE A 121 -1.89 -22.17 -12.62
N GLY A 122 -0.57 -22.03 -12.80
CA GLY A 122 0.36 -23.17 -12.75
C GLY A 122 0.53 -23.94 -14.06
N GLY A 123 0.32 -23.28 -15.20
CA GLY A 123 0.61 -23.83 -16.53
C GLY A 123 -0.59 -24.48 -17.24
N ARG A 124 -0.31 -25.28 -18.28
CA ARG A 124 -1.34 -25.74 -19.26
C ARG A 124 -2.47 -26.56 -18.64
N ASN A 125 -2.21 -27.23 -17.52
CA ASN A 125 -3.14 -28.12 -16.80
C ASN A 125 -3.62 -27.53 -15.46
N GLY A 126 -3.31 -26.27 -15.18
CA GLY A 126 -3.72 -25.58 -13.97
C GLY A 126 -5.22 -25.28 -13.90
N PRO A 127 -5.79 -25.09 -12.69
CA PRO A 127 -7.16 -24.62 -12.54
C PRO A 127 -7.32 -23.23 -13.16
N VAL A 128 -8.51 -22.95 -13.73
CA VAL A 128 -8.88 -21.62 -14.19
C VAL A 128 -9.48 -20.87 -13.02
N GLU A 129 -8.83 -19.79 -12.59
CA GLU A 129 -9.28 -18.98 -11.48
C GLU A 129 -9.33 -17.51 -11.90
N GLY A 130 -10.30 -16.76 -11.36
CA GLY A 130 -10.28 -15.31 -11.40
C GLY A 130 -9.16 -14.79 -10.51
N VAL A 131 -8.49 -13.73 -10.94
CA VAL A 131 -7.30 -13.23 -10.28
C VAL A 131 -7.40 -11.73 -10.14
N ASP A 132 -7.26 -11.25 -8.91
CA ASP A 132 -7.22 -9.83 -8.63
C ASP A 132 -5.75 -9.37 -8.67
N LEU A 133 -5.50 -8.31 -9.42
CA LEU A 133 -4.22 -7.63 -9.43
C LEU A 133 -4.35 -6.34 -8.64
N PHE A 134 -3.51 -6.17 -7.63
CA PHE A 134 -3.40 -4.92 -6.90
C PHE A 134 -1.98 -4.41 -7.09
N GLN A 135 -1.83 -3.15 -7.48
CA GLN A 135 -0.52 -2.56 -7.68
C GLN A 135 -0.33 -1.25 -6.90
N THR A 136 0.92 -0.89 -6.65
CA THR A 136 1.25 0.41 -6.04
C THR A 136 0.96 1.54 -7.02
N ALA A 137 0.74 2.76 -6.51
CA ALA A 137 0.50 3.92 -7.36
C ALA A 137 1.64 4.20 -8.35
N GLY A 138 2.88 3.89 -7.97
CA GLY A 138 4.05 3.96 -8.87
C GLY A 138 3.94 2.99 -10.04
N ARG A 139 3.51 1.74 -9.79
CA ARG A 139 3.28 0.75 -10.85
C ARG A 139 2.12 1.15 -11.77
N THR A 140 1.02 1.66 -11.23
CA THR A 140 -0.09 2.18 -12.03
C THR A 140 0.38 3.30 -12.97
N THR A 141 1.25 4.18 -12.46
CA THR A 141 1.86 5.26 -13.27
C THR A 141 2.80 4.71 -14.34
N GLU A 142 3.65 3.74 -13.99
CA GLU A 142 4.62 3.12 -14.90
C GLU A 142 3.93 2.39 -16.06
N PHE A 143 2.87 1.63 -15.78
CA PHE A 143 2.11 0.91 -16.81
C PHE A 143 1.06 1.78 -17.51
N GLY A 144 0.80 2.98 -17.00
CA GLY A 144 -0.20 3.90 -17.55
C GLY A 144 -1.63 3.35 -17.48
N GLY A 145 -1.95 2.51 -16.49
CA GLY A 145 -3.28 1.94 -16.36
C GLY A 145 -3.46 0.95 -15.21
N GLY A 146 -4.73 0.66 -14.91
CA GLY A 146 -5.16 -0.25 -13.84
C GLY A 146 -6.68 -0.37 -13.79
N ASP A 147 -7.17 -1.17 -12.85
CA ASP A 147 -8.61 -1.32 -12.56
C ASP A 147 -9.10 -0.33 -11.49
N CYS A 148 -10.28 -0.56 -10.93
CA CYS A 148 -10.87 0.35 -9.93
C CYS A 148 -10.07 0.40 -8.61
N ASP A 149 -9.42 -0.71 -8.24
CA ASP A 149 -8.61 -0.83 -7.03
C ASP A 149 -7.32 -0.03 -7.19
N ASP A 150 -6.67 -0.16 -8.35
CA ASP A 150 -5.45 0.58 -8.68
C ASP A 150 -5.68 2.09 -8.80
N PHE A 151 -6.80 2.49 -9.41
CA PHE A 151 -7.19 3.90 -9.49
C PHE A 151 -7.45 4.49 -8.10
N SER A 152 -8.01 3.69 -7.19
CA SER A 152 -8.26 4.08 -5.80
C SER A 152 -6.94 4.24 -5.04
N ILE A 153 -6.02 3.27 -5.12
CA ILE A 153 -4.67 3.36 -4.52
C ILE A 153 -3.92 4.58 -5.06
N HIS A 154 -3.93 4.77 -6.39
CA HIS A 154 -3.25 5.88 -7.02
C HIS A 154 -3.85 7.24 -6.60
N GLY A 155 -5.18 7.38 -6.65
CA GLY A 155 -5.88 8.61 -6.29
C GLY A 155 -5.65 8.96 -4.82
N CYS A 156 -5.80 7.98 -3.92
CA CYS A 156 -5.56 8.16 -2.50
C CYS A 156 -4.11 8.49 -2.17
N THR A 157 -3.14 7.92 -2.89
CA THR A 157 -1.73 8.26 -2.73
C THR A 157 -1.47 9.73 -3.09
N MET A 158 -1.96 10.17 -4.26
CA MET A 158 -1.81 11.57 -4.70
C MET A 158 -2.50 12.55 -3.75
N ALA A 159 -3.70 12.19 -3.31
CA ALA A 159 -4.50 12.96 -2.36
C ALA A 159 -3.76 13.08 -1.01
N GLY A 160 -3.21 11.98 -0.50
CA GLY A 160 -2.44 11.94 0.75
C GLY A 160 -1.22 12.84 0.73
N PHE A 161 -0.49 12.92 -0.40
CA PHE A 161 0.63 13.86 -0.53
C PHE A 161 0.22 15.34 -0.50
N ASN A 162 -1.05 15.64 -0.80
CA ASN A 162 -1.64 16.98 -0.71
C ASN A 162 -2.37 17.20 0.63
N GLY A 163 -2.25 16.27 1.59
CA GLY A 163 -2.90 16.38 2.91
C GLY A 163 -4.40 16.07 2.89
N LEU A 164 -4.92 15.53 1.80
CA LEU A 164 -6.30 15.05 1.71
C LEU A 164 -6.40 13.65 2.30
N THR A 165 -7.45 13.41 3.09
CA THR A 165 -7.62 12.12 3.77
C THR A 165 -8.43 11.17 2.88
N CYS A 166 -7.85 10.00 2.57
CA CYS A 166 -8.58 8.83 2.07
C CYS A 166 -8.75 7.84 3.23
N ARG A 167 -9.98 7.43 3.52
CA ARG A 167 -10.31 6.40 4.53
C ARG A 167 -11.39 5.48 3.99
#